data_AF-A0A358Y6D3-F1
#
_entry.id   AF-A0A358Y6D3-F1
#
_cell.length_a   1.000
_cell.length_b   1.000
_cell.length_c   1.000
_cell.angle_alpha   90.00
_cell.angle_beta   90.00
_cell.angle_gamma   90.00
#
_symmetry.space_group_name_H-M   'P 1'
#
loop_
_entity.id
_entity.type
_entity.pdbx_description
1 polymer ?
#
loop_
_entity_poly.entity_id
_entity_poly.type
_entity_poly.pdbx_seq_one_letter_code
_entity_poly.pdbx_strand_id
1 'polypeptide(L)' 'MAELDFKVYNSYGILVFRTSDPDEGWDGTFKGKNENPATFVYVVDYKLISGISQSIKGNVTLYR' A
#
# COMPACT_ATOMS: atom_id res chain seq x y z
N MET A 1 -11.34 -4.40 17.99
CA MET A 1 -10.55 -3.33 17.36
C MET A 1 -10.55 -3.58 15.86
N ALA A 2 -10.65 -2.52 15.06
CA ALA A 2 -10.37 -2.62 13.63
C ALA A 2 -8.85 -2.58 13.43
N GLU A 3 -8.33 -3.37 12.50
CA GLU A 3 -6.90 -3.43 12.17
C GLU A 3 -6.73 -3.22 10.66
N LEU A 4 -5.68 -2.51 10.27
CA LEU A 4 -5.33 -2.22 8.87
C LEU A 4 -3.82 -2.40 8.68
N ASP A 5 -3.43 -3.04 7.60
CA ASP A 5 -2.05 -3.13 7.14
C ASP A 5 -2.03 -2.90 5.62
N PHE A 6 -1.71 -1.67 5.22
CA PHE A 6 -1.62 -1.25 3.84
C PHE A 6 -0.16 -1.21 3.40
N LYS A 7 0.18 -1.95 2.34
CA LYS A 7 1.52 -2.10 1.79
C LYS A 7 1.55 -1.80 0.30
N VAL A 8 2.62 -1.16 -0.17
CA VAL A 8 2.90 -0.98 -1.60
C VAL A 8 4.29 -1.49 -1.94
N TYR A 9 4.40 -2.19 -3.06
CA TYR A 9 5.61 -2.81 -3.58
C TYR A 9 5.93 -2.31 -4.98
N ASN A 10 7.21 -2.10 -5.27
CA ASN A 10 7.66 -1.86 -6.64
C ASN A 10 7.73 -3.17 -7.45
N SER A 11 8.08 -3.05 -8.74
CA SER A 11 8.17 -4.18 -9.66
C SER A 11 9.24 -5.24 -9.29
N TYR A 12 10.17 -4.90 -8.40
CA TYR A 12 11.18 -5.82 -7.87
C TYR A 12 10.71 -6.55 -6.59
N GLY A 13 9.47 -6.33 -6.15
CA GLY A 13 8.94 -6.88 -4.90
C GLY A 13 9.46 -6.19 -3.64
N ILE A 14 10.10 -5.03 -3.76
CA ILE A 14 10.59 -4.26 -2.62
C ILE A 14 9.42 -3.47 -2.02
N LEU A 15 9.21 -3.58 -0.71
CA LEU A 15 8.26 -2.77 0.04
C LEU A 15 8.71 -1.31 0.04
N VAL A 16 7.93 -0.43 -0.60
CA VAL A 16 8.24 1.00 -0.72
C VAL A 16 7.41 1.86 0.23
N PHE A 17 6.26 1.36 0.69
CA PHE A 17 5.39 2.05 1.62
C PHE A 17 4.62 1.06 2.48
N ARG A 18 4.41 1.40 3.76
CA ARG A 18 3.53 0.67 4.68
C ARG A 18 2.90 1.64 5.68
N THR A 19 1.60 1.52 5.88
CA THR A 19 0.89 2.22 6.97
C THR A 19 -0.20 1.33 7.58
N SER A 20 -0.59 1.66 8.80
CA SER A 20 -1.80 1.14 9.46
C SER A 20 -2.85 2.24 9.67
N ASP A 21 -2.56 3.48 9.27
CA ASP A 21 -3.48 4.60 9.32
C ASP A 21 -4.34 4.62 8.04
N PRO A 22 -5.69 4.53 8.14
CA PRO A 22 -6.57 4.58 6.98
C PRO A 22 -6.57 5.93 6.25
N ASP A 23 -6.12 7.01 6.89
CA ASP A 23 -6.07 8.34 6.29
C ASP A 23 -4.73 8.63 5.59
N GLU A 24 -3.75 7.73 5.70
CA GLU A 24 -2.46 7.83 5.02
C GLU A 24 -2.42 7.04 3.70
N GLY A 25 -1.77 7.63 2.69
CA GLY A 25 -1.57 7.02 1.38
C GLY A 25 -0.14 7.14 0.88
N TRP A 26 0.23 6.27 -0.06
CA TRP A 26 1.53 6.39 -0.73
C TRP A 26 1.51 7.53 -1.76
N ASP A 27 2.48 8.43 -1.66
CA ASP A 27 2.58 9.64 -2.49
C ASP A 27 3.50 9.49 -3.71
N GLY A 28 4.03 8.30 -3.96
CA GLY A 28 4.98 8.05 -5.04
C GLY A 28 6.44 8.26 -4.66
N THR A 29 6.75 8.45 -3.37
CA THR A 29 8.13 8.60 -2.89
C THR A 29 8.63 7.35 -2.16
N PHE A 30 9.93 7.11 -2.21
CA PHE A 30 10.61 6.09 -1.41
C PHE A 30 11.95 6.62 -0.92
N LYS A 31 12.20 6.51 0.39
CA LYS A 31 13.43 7.03 1.04
C LYS A 31 13.73 8.49 0.69
N GLY A 32 12.69 9.33 0.66
CA GLY A 32 12.80 10.77 0.38
C GLY A 32 13.09 11.11 -1.08
N LYS A 33 12.97 10.16 -2.02
CA LYS A 33 13.15 10.37 -3.45
C LYS A 33 11.89 9.99 -4.21
N ASN A 34 11.61 10.72 -5.29
CA ASN A 34 10.52 10.38 -6.19
C ASN A 34 10.84 9.07 -6.92
N GLU A 35 9.90 8.14 -6.93
CA GLU A 35 9.98 6.95 -7.77
C GLU A 35 9.77 7.30 -9.25
N ASN A 36 10.24 6.41 -10.12
CA ASN A 36 10.05 6.53 -11.56
C ASN A 36 8.62 6.09 -11.95
N PRO A 37 8.08 6.60 -13.07
CA PRO A 37 6.85 6.07 -13.64
C PRO A 37 6.93 4.56 -13.85
N ALA A 38 6.06 3.82 -13.17
CA ALA A 38 6.00 2.36 -13.19
C ALA A 38 4.68 1.87 -12.59
N THR A 39 4.40 0.58 -12.73
CA THR A 39 3.30 -0.08 -12.04
C THR A 39 3.80 -0.70 -10.73
N PHE A 40 3.07 -0.44 -9.66
CA PHE A 40 3.30 -0.91 -8.30
C PHE A 40 2.15 -1.82 -7.89
N VAL A 41 2.43 -2.76 -6.98
CA VAL A 41 1.43 -3.65 -6.41
C VAL A 41 1.06 -3.14 -5.03
N TYR A 42 -0.22 -3.06 -4.73
CA TYR A 42 -0.69 -2.79 -3.38
C TYR A 42 -1.39 -3.99 -2.76
N VAL A 43 -1.25 -4.12 -1.44
CA VAL A 43 -1.93 -5.12 -0.61
C VAL A 43 -2.48 -4.41 0.63
N VAL A 44 -3.76 -4.61 0.92
CA VAL A 44 -4.45 -4.08 2.10
C VAL A 44 -5.06 -5.26 2.84
N ASP A 45 -4.49 -5.61 3.97
CA ASP A 45 -5.05 -6.59 4.89
C ASP A 45 -5.79 -5.82 5.99
N TYR A 46 -7.03 -6.19 6.29
CA TYR A 46 -7.80 -5.49 7.32
C TYR A 46 -8.73 -6.42 8.10
N LYS A 47 -9.09 -5.99 9.30
CA LYS A 47 -10.04 -6.66 10.19
C LYS A 47 -11.11 -5.68 10.63
N LEU A 48 -12.36 -6.03 10.39
CA LEU A 48 -13.52 -5.26 10.82
C LEU A 48 -13.83 -5.49 12.30
N ILE A 49 -14.58 -4.57 12.90
CA ILE A 49 -15.05 -4.68 14.29
C ILE A 49 -15.90 -5.95 14.50
N SER A 50 -16.57 -6.43 13.45
CA SER A 50 -17.30 -7.71 13.43
C SER A 50 -16.41 -8.95 13.54
N GLY A 51 -15.08 -8.79 13.51
CA GLY A 51 -14.11 -9.88 13.52
C GLY A 51 -13.78 -10.45 12.15
N ILE A 52 -14.44 -9.98 11.09
CA ILE A 52 -14.19 -10.40 9.71
C ILE A 52 -12.85 -9.83 9.24
N SER A 53 -11.96 -10.70 8.77
CA SER A 53 -10.70 -10.32 8.12
C SER A 53 -10.79 -10.50 6.61
N GLN A 54 -10.25 -9.54 5.86
CA GLN A 54 -10.17 -9.60 4.39
C GLN A 54 -8.84 -9.03 3.90
N SER A 55 -8.53 -9.35 2.64
CA SER A 55 -7.34 -8.86 1.93
C SER A 55 -7.76 -8.33 0.56
N ILE A 56 -7.33 -7.11 0.24
CA ILE A 56 -7.52 -6.47 -1.07
C ILE A 56 -6.15 -6.32 -1.70
N LYS A 57 -6.01 -6.69 -2.98
CA LYS A 57 -4.78 -6.52 -3.73
C LYS A 57 -5.07 -5.95 -5.11
N GLY A 58 -4.14 -5.17 -5.62
CA GLY A 58 -4.28 -4.58 -6.94
C GLY A 58 -3.00 -3.92 -7.42
N ASN A 59 -3.11 -3.20 -8.53
CA ASN A 59 -2.01 -2.48 -9.14
C ASN A 59 -2.33 -0.99 -9.18
N VAL A 60 -1.31 -0.16 -9.00
CA VAL A 60 -1.37 1.29 -9.21
C VAL A 60 -0.24 1.69 -10.16
N THR A 61 -0.55 2.49 -11.17
CA THR A 61 0.47 3.01 -12.10
C THR A 61 0.77 4.46 -11.72
N LEU A 62 2.03 4.73 -11.41
CA LEU A 62 2.54 6.08 -11.19
C LEU A 62 2.83 6.72 -12.55
N TYR A 63 2.17 7.84 -12.85
CA TYR A 63 2.39 8.65 -14.04
C TYR A 63 3.12 9.96 -13.69
N ARG A 64 3.63 10.67 -14.71
CA ARG A 64 4.16 12.04 -14.61
C ARG A 64 3.63 12.91 -15.72
#